data_AF-A0A957NL73-F1
#
_entry.id   AF-A0A957NL73-F1
#
_cell.length_a   1.000
_cell.length_b   1.000
_cell.length_c   1.000
_cell.angle_alpha   90.00
_cell.angle_beta   90.00
_cell.angle_gamma   90.00
#
_symmetry.space_group_name_H-M   'P 1'
#
loop_
_entity.id
_entity.type
_entity.pdbx_description
1 polymer ?
#
loop_
_entity_poly.entity_id
_entity_poly.type
_entity_poly.pdbx_seq_one_letter_code
_entity_poly.pdbx_strand_id
1 'polypeptide(L)'
;MNQNQTILNSLSSQLRQCAWLIGVAATMLLLTVMAGDLAWAAQADAGGTTPPPASNLLSDDFNQCALNARWQYIDPLDDSTFEINGEQIVITVPAGVTHDLWEGNRNAPRLLQTVNNTDFEAEVKFESRLRRKYQL
;
A
#
# COMPACT_ATOMS: atom_id res chain seq x y z
N MET A 1 -23.28 -4.27 -25.29
CA MET A 1 -23.34 -3.38 -24.11
C MET A 1 -23.28 -1.95 -24.61
N ASN A 2 -24.20 -1.07 -24.19
CA ASN A 2 -24.11 0.29 -24.72
C ASN A 2 -22.85 0.96 -24.16
N GLN A 3 -22.14 1.66 -25.04
CA GLN A 3 -20.87 2.32 -24.73
C GLN A 3 -21.02 3.41 -23.66
N ASN A 4 -22.26 3.89 -23.45
CA ASN A 4 -22.55 4.91 -22.44
C ASN A 4 -22.54 4.38 -20.99
N GLN A 5 -22.89 3.11 -20.72
CA GLN A 5 -22.94 2.59 -19.35
C GLN A 5 -21.55 2.22 -18.78
N THR A 6 -20.61 1.79 -19.63
CA THR A 6 -19.24 1.43 -19.20
C THR A 6 -18.37 2.67 -18.98
N ILE A 7 -18.54 3.70 -19.81
CA ILE A 7 -17.80 4.97 -19.68
C ILE A 7 -18.27 5.76 -18.44
N LEU A 8 -19.54 5.69 -18.05
CA LEU A 8 -20.05 6.32 -16.81
C LEU A 8 -19.64 5.58 -15.52
N ASN A 9 -19.51 4.25 -15.55
CA ASN A 9 -19.05 3.48 -14.38
C ASN A 9 -17.53 3.62 -14.15
N SER A 10 -16.76 3.94 -15.19
CA SER A 10 -15.31 4.20 -15.11
C SER A 10 -14.99 5.65 -14.73
N LEU A 11 -15.70 6.63 -15.30
CA LEU A 11 -15.51 8.05 -14.93
C LEU A 11 -16.02 8.39 -13.52
N SER A 12 -17.02 7.67 -12.99
CA SER A 12 -17.47 7.79 -11.59
C SER A 12 -16.58 7.07 -10.57
N SER A 13 -15.84 6.04 -10.99
CA SER A 13 -14.83 5.42 -10.12
C SER A 13 -13.57 6.28 -10.04
N GLN A 14 -13.21 7.02 -11.09
CA GLN A 14 -11.98 7.84 -11.14
C GLN A 14 -12.15 9.26 -10.56
N LEU A 15 -13.30 9.92 -10.69
CA LEU A 15 -13.51 11.29 -10.16
C LEU A 15 -13.73 11.37 -8.63
N ARG A 16 -13.99 10.23 -7.96
CA ARG A 16 -14.07 10.14 -6.48
C ARG A 16 -12.72 9.84 -5.85
N GLN A 17 -11.76 9.39 -6.65
CA GLN A 17 -10.40 9.14 -6.25
C GLN A 17 -9.64 10.49 -6.21
N CYS A 18 -9.88 11.37 -5.21
CA CYS A 18 -8.92 12.39 -4.68
C CYS A 18 -9.30 13.89 -4.83
N ALA A 19 -10.53 14.24 -5.20
CA ALA A 19 -10.91 15.66 -5.35
C ALA A 19 -10.98 16.43 -4.00
N TRP A 20 -10.04 17.35 -3.77
CA TRP A 20 -10.22 18.49 -2.87
C TRP A 20 -11.38 19.36 -3.38
N LEU A 21 -12.53 19.31 -2.71
CA LEU A 21 -13.52 20.39 -2.78
C LEU A 21 -13.72 20.94 -1.37
N ILE A 22 -13.36 22.21 -1.20
CA ILE A 22 -13.77 23.01 -0.06
C ILE A 22 -15.29 22.93 0.01
N GLY A 23 -15.78 22.27 1.07
CA GLY A 23 -17.13 22.37 1.59
C GLY A 23 -18.26 21.81 0.72
N VAL A 24 -18.52 20.50 0.83
CA VAL A 24 -19.85 19.98 1.25
C VAL A 24 -19.58 18.65 1.95
N ALA A 25 -20.11 18.48 3.16
CA ALA A 25 -20.09 17.23 3.90
C ALA A 25 -20.70 16.10 3.05
N ALA A 26 -19.86 15.24 2.50
CA ALA A 26 -20.30 13.98 1.93
C ALA A 26 -20.13 12.91 3.00
N THR A 27 -21.23 12.59 3.67
CA THR A 27 -21.34 11.48 4.62
C THR A 27 -20.90 10.20 3.92
N MET A 28 -19.73 9.69 4.27
CA MET A 28 -19.18 8.47 3.70
C MET A 28 -19.93 7.29 4.32
N LEU A 29 -20.85 6.69 3.57
CA LEU A 29 -21.46 5.41 3.92
C LEU A 29 -20.43 4.32 3.66
N LEU A 30 -19.83 3.78 4.72
CA LEU A 30 -18.99 2.59 4.65
C LEU A 30 -19.88 1.40 4.25
N LEU A 31 -19.77 0.91 3.01
CA LEU A 31 -20.33 -0.39 2.65
C LEU A 31 -19.25 -1.43 2.87
N THR A 32 -19.32 -2.16 3.97
CA THR A 32 -18.51 -3.38 4.14
C THR A 32 -19.01 -4.41 3.13
N VAL A 33 -18.24 -4.67 2.07
CA VAL A 33 -18.41 -5.92 1.32
C VAL A 33 -17.75 -6.99 2.18
N MET A 34 -18.57 -7.75 2.90
CA MET A 34 -18.16 -9.03 3.43
C MET A 34 -17.78 -9.87 2.20
N ALA A 35 -16.50 -10.14 1.99
CA ALA A 35 -16.13 -11.22 1.08
C ALA A 35 -16.59 -12.53 1.75
N GLY A 36 -17.84 -12.89 1.47
CA GLY A 36 -18.33 -14.25 1.63
C GLY A 36 -17.66 -15.11 0.57
N ASP A 37 -16.90 -16.08 1.05
CA ASP A 37 -16.60 -17.33 0.38
C ASP A 37 -15.77 -17.27 -0.92
N LEU A 38 -14.46 -17.29 -0.73
CA LEU A 38 -13.64 -18.29 -1.42
C LEU A 38 -12.92 -19.15 -0.39
N ALA A 39 -13.69 -19.93 0.37
CA ALA A 39 -13.14 -21.15 0.94
C ALA A 39 -12.88 -22.12 -0.22
N TRP A 40 -11.73 -22.01 -0.87
CA TRP A 40 -11.15 -23.22 -1.46
C TRP A 40 -10.65 -24.05 -0.28
N ALA A 41 -11.51 -24.94 0.22
CA ALA A 41 -11.06 -26.02 1.06
C ALA A 41 -10.05 -26.83 0.24
N ALA A 42 -8.76 -26.65 0.50
CA ALA A 42 -7.74 -27.54 0.00
C ALA A 42 -8.13 -28.95 0.44
N GLN A 43 -8.46 -29.81 -0.52
CA GLN A 43 -8.73 -31.21 -0.26
C GLN A 43 -7.42 -31.82 0.25
N ALA A 44 -7.33 -32.03 1.55
CA ALA A 44 -6.15 -32.58 2.19
C ALA A 44 -5.88 -33.98 1.62
N ASP A 45 -4.72 -34.16 0.99
CA ASP A 45 -4.12 -35.48 0.85
C ASP A 45 -3.79 -35.98 2.26
N ALA A 46 -4.20 -37.21 2.57
CA ALA A 46 -4.16 -37.80 3.92
C ALA A 46 -2.75 -38.25 4.32
N GLY A 47 -1.78 -37.34 4.16
CA GLY A 47 -0.36 -37.49 4.49
C GLY A 47 0.09 -36.52 5.58
N GLY A 48 -0.69 -36.33 6.64
CA GLY A 48 -0.19 -35.93 7.97
C GLY A 48 0.72 -34.69 8.11
N THR A 49 0.64 -33.70 7.22
CA THR A 49 1.31 -32.41 7.41
C THR A 49 0.28 -31.30 7.25
N THR A 50 0.00 -30.56 8.34
CA THR A 50 -0.75 -29.32 8.24
C THR A 50 0.07 -28.35 7.38
N PRO A 51 -0.48 -27.79 6.28
CA PRO A 51 0.25 -26.78 5.52
C PRO A 51 0.62 -25.61 6.45
N PRO A 52 1.80 -25.00 6.27
CA PRO A 52 2.21 -23.86 7.08
C PRO A 52 1.15 -22.74 6.99
N PRO A 53 0.93 -21.96 8.06
CA PRO A 53 -0.01 -20.85 8.04
C PRO A 53 0.31 -19.88 6.90
N ALA A 54 -0.70 -19.43 6.16
CA ALA A 54 -0.50 -18.44 5.10
C ALA A 54 0.01 -17.09 5.66
N SER A 55 0.80 -16.38 4.88
CA SER A 55 1.21 -15.01 5.20
C SER A 55 0.03 -14.07 5.15
N ASN A 56 -0.01 -13.11 6.08
CA ASN A 56 -0.91 -11.97 6.02
C ASN A 56 -0.30 -10.77 5.26
N LEU A 57 0.83 -10.94 4.56
CA LEU A 57 1.35 -9.93 3.64
C LEU A 57 0.33 -9.71 2.52
N LEU A 58 0.04 -8.45 2.19
CA LEU A 58 -0.86 -8.09 1.10
C LEU A 58 -0.19 -7.07 0.20
N SER A 59 -0.25 -7.34 -1.11
CA SER A 59 0.18 -6.41 -2.16
C SER A 59 -0.67 -5.14 -2.13
N ASP A 60 -0.07 -4.02 -2.50
CA ASP A 60 -0.75 -2.73 -2.64
C ASP A 60 -0.31 -2.08 -3.94
N ASP A 61 -1.27 -1.72 -4.79
CA ASP A 61 -1.03 -1.04 -6.06
C ASP A 61 -0.87 0.47 -5.89
N PHE A 62 -1.10 1.01 -4.68
CA PHE A 62 -1.07 2.44 -4.35
C PHE A 62 -1.98 3.30 -5.26
N ASN A 63 -3.06 2.71 -5.78
CA ASN A 63 -4.02 3.37 -6.67
C ASN A 63 -5.22 4.02 -5.95
N GLN A 64 -5.06 4.23 -4.64
CA GLN A 64 -6.06 4.84 -3.77
C GLN A 64 -5.65 6.26 -3.39
N CYS A 65 -6.56 7.04 -2.79
CA CYS A 65 -6.27 8.44 -2.42
C CYS A 65 -5.62 8.66 -1.07
N ALA A 66 -5.58 7.60 -0.29
CA ALA A 66 -4.98 7.60 1.02
C ALA A 66 -4.16 6.33 1.14
N LEU A 67 -3.10 6.43 1.94
CA LEU A 67 -2.32 5.27 2.31
C LEU A 67 -3.23 4.28 3.05
N ASN A 68 -3.22 3.02 2.62
CA ASN A 68 -3.95 1.97 3.31
C ASN A 68 -3.45 1.85 4.76
N ALA A 69 -4.37 1.78 5.73
CA ALA A 69 -4.04 1.74 7.17
C ALA A 69 -3.18 0.54 7.60
N ARG A 70 -3.01 -0.47 6.75
CA ARG A 70 -2.08 -1.59 7.00
C ARG A 70 -0.62 -1.16 6.93
N TRP A 71 -0.33 -0.04 6.26
CA TRP A 71 0.99 0.52 6.15
C TRP A 71 1.23 1.53 7.25
N GLN A 72 2.42 1.48 7.82
CA GLN A 72 2.91 2.45 8.77
C GLN A 72 4.03 3.26 8.13
N TYR A 73 3.79 4.55 7.94
CA TYR A 73 4.85 5.49 7.63
C TYR A 73 5.59 5.86 8.91
N ILE A 74 6.92 5.75 8.89
CA ILE A 74 7.77 6.11 10.02
C ILE A 74 8.86 7.03 9.51
N ASP A 75 8.92 8.23 10.07
CA ASP A 75 9.98 9.21 9.85
C ASP A 75 10.52 9.69 11.21
N PRO A 76 11.69 9.17 11.65
CA PRO A 76 12.28 9.58 12.92
C PRO A 76 12.85 11.01 12.95
N LEU A 77 13.12 11.62 11.79
CA LEU A 77 13.68 12.97 11.70
C LEU A 77 12.61 14.03 11.45
N ASP A 78 11.40 13.61 11.09
CA ASP A 78 10.26 14.48 10.75
C ASP A 78 10.63 15.50 9.65
N ASP A 79 11.48 15.06 8.71
CA ASP A 79 12.01 15.89 7.62
C ASP A 79 11.60 15.40 6.23
N SER A 80 10.91 14.27 6.15
CA SER A 80 10.49 13.63 4.91
C SER A 80 8.97 13.64 4.75
N THR A 81 8.51 13.50 3.51
CA THR A 81 7.08 13.46 3.19
C THR A 81 6.76 12.25 2.34
N PHE A 82 5.50 11.81 2.38
CA PHE A 82 4.97 10.87 1.40
C PHE A 82 3.72 11.43 0.71
N GLU A 83 3.49 10.97 -0.51
CA GLU A 83 2.29 11.24 -1.31
C GLU A 83 1.83 9.94 -1.98
N ILE A 84 0.51 9.74 -2.06
CA ILE A 84 -0.09 8.73 -2.92
C ILE A 84 -0.70 9.46 -4.10
N ASN A 85 -0.19 9.20 -5.31
CA ASN A 85 -0.61 9.91 -6.52
C ASN A 85 -1.63 9.13 -7.37
N GLY A 86 -2.13 7.99 -6.86
CA GLY A 86 -3.06 7.12 -7.56
C GLY A 86 -2.41 6.05 -8.46
N GLU A 87 -1.08 5.98 -8.51
CA GLU A 87 -0.33 4.94 -9.22
C GLU A 87 0.81 4.36 -8.38
N GLN A 88 1.35 5.16 -7.46
CA GLN A 88 2.48 4.81 -6.63
C GLN A 88 2.46 5.62 -5.33
N ILE A 89 3.25 5.15 -4.36
CA ILE A 89 3.69 5.98 -3.26
C ILE A 89 5.01 6.68 -3.62
N VAL A 90 5.05 7.99 -3.39
CA VAL A 90 6.26 8.81 -3.54
C VAL A 90 6.74 9.19 -2.15
N ILE A 91 7.96 8.80 -1.79
CA ILE A 91 8.62 9.24 -0.55
C ILE A 91 9.70 10.25 -0.93
N THR A 92 9.62 11.46 -0.38
CA THR A 92 10.60 12.52 -0.59
C THR A 92 11.49 12.63 0.63
N VAL A 93 12.79 12.38 0.42
CA VAL A 93 13.82 12.45 1.46
C VAL A 93 14.72 13.65 1.17
N PRO A 94 14.80 14.66 2.05
CA PRO A 94 15.61 15.84 1.80
C PRO A 94 17.10 15.53 1.91
N ALA A 95 17.92 16.33 1.24
CA ALA A 95 19.36 16.31 1.45
C ALA A 95 19.75 17.21 2.64
N GLY A 96 20.94 16.99 3.21
CA GLY A 96 21.53 17.85 4.24
C GLY A 96 21.64 17.18 5.61
N VAL A 97 20.84 16.15 5.86
CA VAL A 97 20.96 15.24 7.01
C VAL A 97 21.21 13.82 6.48
N THR A 98 21.89 12.99 7.29
CA THR A 98 22.10 11.58 6.96
C THR A 98 20.86 10.78 7.33
N HIS A 99 20.29 10.07 6.35
CA HIS A 99 19.27 9.05 6.53
C HIS A 99 19.92 7.66 6.41
N ASP A 100 19.86 6.88 7.48
CA ASP A 100 20.47 5.56 7.61
C ASP A 100 19.44 4.53 8.11
N LEU A 101 19.57 3.30 7.60
CA LEU A 101 18.75 2.14 7.97
C LEU A 101 19.49 1.16 8.88
N TRP A 102 20.79 1.39 9.12
CA TRP A 102 21.64 0.53 9.92
C TRP A 102 21.31 0.62 11.42
N GLU A 103 21.61 -0.47 12.13
CA GLU A 103 21.39 -0.58 13.57
C GLU A 103 22.18 0.50 14.32
N GLY A 104 21.53 1.16 15.26
CA GLY A 104 22.09 2.29 16.04
C GLY A 104 21.80 3.68 15.46
N ASN A 105 21.39 3.80 14.19
CA ASN A 105 20.98 5.07 13.60
C ASN A 105 19.87 4.89 12.55
N ARG A 106 18.76 4.23 12.92
CA ARG A 106 17.64 3.92 12.01
C ARG A 106 16.72 5.12 11.78
N ASN A 107 17.28 6.20 11.27
CA ASN A 107 16.63 7.50 11.11
C ASN A 107 16.08 7.76 9.69
N ALA A 108 16.31 6.84 8.73
CA ALA A 108 15.70 6.94 7.41
C ALA A 108 14.18 6.70 7.45
N PRO A 109 13.41 7.42 6.59
CA PRO A 109 11.98 7.20 6.45
C PRO A 109 11.69 5.83 5.84
N ARG A 110 10.57 5.25 6.24
CA ARG A 110 10.20 3.88 5.85
C ARG A 110 8.69 3.70 5.84
N LEU A 111 8.24 2.85 4.92
CA LEU A 111 6.87 2.35 4.86
C LEU A 111 6.88 0.87 5.24
N LEU A 112 6.22 0.50 6.33
CA LEU A 112 6.25 -0.86 6.87
C LEU A 112 4.87 -1.49 6.89
N GLN A 113 4.84 -2.80 6.65
CA GLN A 113 3.66 -3.63 6.79
C GLN A 113 3.89 -4.63 7.92
N THR A 114 3.01 -4.67 8.93
CA THR A 114 3.08 -5.70 9.97
C THR A 114 2.65 -7.05 9.38
N VAL A 115 3.53 -8.05 9.51
CA VAL A 115 3.27 -9.41 9.01
C VAL A 115 3.37 -10.47 10.12
N ASN A 116 2.67 -11.59 9.95
CA ASN A 116 2.82 -12.76 10.82
C ASN A 116 4.15 -13.47 10.56
N ASN A 117 4.67 -14.16 11.58
CA ASN A 117 5.90 -14.93 11.47
C ASN A 117 5.64 -16.26 10.77
N THR A 118 5.54 -16.22 9.45
CA THR A 118 5.46 -17.37 8.56
C THR A 118 6.27 -17.09 7.30
N ASP A 119 6.45 -18.09 6.46
CA ASP A 119 7.17 -17.92 5.21
C ASP A 119 6.36 -17.04 4.25
N PHE A 120 7.02 -16.06 3.62
CA PHE A 120 6.42 -15.15 2.67
C PHE A 120 7.42 -14.74 1.58
N GLU A 121 6.88 -14.22 0.47
CA GLU A 121 7.63 -13.61 -0.61
C GLU A 121 7.13 -12.17 -0.81
N ALA A 122 8.04 -11.26 -1.14
CA ALA A 122 7.71 -9.88 -1.41
C ALA A 122 8.48 -9.40 -2.65
N GLU A 123 7.77 -8.73 -3.55
CA GLU A 123 8.35 -8.06 -4.71
C GLU A 123 7.96 -6.58 -4.66
N VAL A 124 8.91 -5.70 -4.99
CA VAL A 124 8.71 -4.26 -5.02
C VAL A 124 9.37 -3.68 -6.26
N LYS A 125 8.65 -2.81 -6.97
CA LYS A 125 9.16 -2.05 -8.11
C LYS A 125 9.49 -0.62 -7.69
N PHE A 126 10.70 -0.18 -8.00
CA PHE A 126 11.14 1.21 -7.80
C PHE A 126 11.22 1.95 -9.13
N GLU A 127 10.64 3.14 -9.20
CA GLU A 127 10.70 3.99 -10.40
C GLU A 127 11.76 5.11 -10.28
N SER A 128 12.27 5.34 -9.08
CA SER A 128 13.27 6.37 -8.82
C SER A 128 14.64 6.02 -9.41
N ARG A 129 15.27 7.00 -10.07
CA ARG A 129 16.67 6.89 -10.50
C ARG A 129 17.60 7.43 -9.42
N LEU A 130 18.60 6.65 -9.03
CA LEU A 130 19.70 7.13 -8.19
C LEU A 130 20.56 8.13 -8.96
N ARG A 131 20.72 9.35 -8.45
CA ARG A 131 21.48 10.43 -9.12
C ARG A 131 22.79 10.75 -8.44
N ARG A 132 23.00 10.27 -7.22
CA ARG A 132 24.20 10.51 -6.41
C ARG A 132 24.71 9.21 -5.84
N LYS A 133 26.00 9.18 -5.49
CA LYS A 133 26.65 8.04 -4.84
C LYS A 133 25.98 7.67 -3.50
N TYR A 134 25.43 8.66 -2.81
CA TYR A 134 24.77 8.50 -1.51
C TYR A 134 23.28 8.79 -1.66
N GLN A 135 22.58 7.86 -2.33
CA GLN A 135 21.12 7.73 -2.41
C GLN A 135 20.83 6.23 -2.51
N LEU A 136 19.82 5.76 -1.78
CA LEU A 136 19.31 4.39 -1.78
C LEU A 136 17.88 4.39 -2.29
#